data_AF-A0A4Q1CAX6-F1
#
_entry.id   AF-A0A4Q1CAX6-F1
#
_cell.length_a   1.000
_cell.length_b   1.000
_cell.length_c   1.000
_cell.angle_alpha   90.00
_cell.angle_beta   90.00
_cell.angle_gamma   90.00
#
_symmetry.space_group_name_H-M   'P 1'
#
loop_
_entity.id
_entity.type
_entity.pdbx_description
1 polymer ?
#
loop_
_entity_poly.entity_id
_entity_poly.type
_entity_poly.pdbx_seq_one_letter_code
_entity_poly.pdbx_strand_id
1 'polypeptide(L)'
;MPWPDLRPLRILVIRYRFIGDTVLAIPTLRNLREAFPNAIIDVLSEPISGDTLAHCPYKNDLLYYGPRLKGERKRQAKFPTGALGAARFLRARGYDRCYILRRSFSSAILPLLAGIPHRVGFATDGRGWLLNRSAPYPDKHEVECFLDVLRADGIPITSTRNENWTDPATDARVDARLADNGRFRVFVCAKSVFDLKDWAPERFAEVLMWLLREQNCEVHFCDSPGNAGYYAQILAGVPAELQAHCHDWSRDLSIREAGSLMRRMQLCLGIDTGFIHIAASFHVPVVGLYGPLEPWRWHPWDTKHTIVRPADVSGPRPLLRVTVAEVQAALEPYLPKS
;
A
#
# COMPACT_ATOMS: atom_id res chain seq x y z
N MET A 1 1.71 -40.60 26.57
CA MET A 1 1.47 -39.16 26.30
C MET A 1 2.24 -38.79 25.05
N PRO A 2 1.63 -38.27 23.99
CA PRO A 2 2.41 -37.73 22.88
C PRO A 2 3.13 -36.47 23.38
N TRP A 3 4.43 -36.40 23.10
CA TRP A 3 5.26 -35.22 23.36
C TRP A 3 4.63 -33.99 22.69
N PRO A 4 4.68 -32.79 23.31
CA PRO A 4 4.17 -31.59 22.65
C PRO A 4 4.91 -31.39 21.33
N ASP A 5 4.17 -31.10 20.26
CA ASP A 5 4.74 -30.80 18.94
C ASP A 5 5.65 -29.56 19.09
N LEU A 6 6.97 -29.79 19.07
CA LEU A 6 8.00 -28.77 19.34
C LEU A 6 8.19 -27.82 18.16
N ARG A 7 7.46 -28.00 17.04
CA ARG A 7 7.61 -27.13 15.89
C ARG A 7 7.01 -25.74 16.16
N PRO A 8 7.59 -24.68 15.58
CA PRO A 8 7.02 -23.35 15.71
C PRO A 8 5.61 -23.29 15.09
N LEU A 9 4.74 -22.48 15.71
CA LEU A 9 3.41 -22.15 15.19
C LEU A 9 3.55 -21.55 13.79
N ARG A 10 2.77 -22.03 12.82
CA ARG A 10 2.79 -21.53 11.45
C ARG A 10 1.50 -20.79 11.12
N ILE A 11 1.64 -19.53 10.75
CA ILE A 11 0.54 -18.60 10.47
C ILE A 11 0.60 -18.17 9.00
N LEU A 12 -0.53 -18.25 8.31
CA LEU A 12 -0.70 -17.70 6.97
C LEU A 12 -1.58 -16.45 7.02
N VAL A 13 -1.08 -15.32 6.52
CA VAL A 13 -1.90 -14.11 6.34
C VAL A 13 -2.21 -13.95 4.86
N ILE A 14 -3.49 -13.85 4.52
CA ILE A 14 -3.94 -13.70 3.12
C ILE A 14 -4.34 -12.27 2.85
N ARG A 15 -3.56 -11.59 2.01
CA ARG A 15 -3.85 -10.26 1.46
C ARG A 15 -3.40 -10.20 -0.01
N TYR A 16 -4.33 -10.49 -0.93
CA TYR A 16 -4.01 -10.59 -2.36
C TYR A 16 -3.69 -9.25 -3.05
N ARG A 17 -4.64 -8.30 -3.06
CA ARG A 17 -4.59 -6.97 -3.73
C ARG A 17 -5.43 -5.96 -2.94
N PHE A 18 -5.15 -4.67 -2.91
CA PHE A 18 -4.16 -3.92 -3.70
C PHE A 18 -2.99 -3.43 -2.83
N ILE A 19 -2.07 -2.65 -3.42
CA ILE A 19 -0.91 -2.04 -2.76
C ILE A 19 -1.32 -1.33 -1.46
N GLY A 20 -2.31 -0.43 -1.52
CA GLY A 20 -2.75 0.35 -0.36
C GLY A 20 -3.19 -0.54 0.79
N ASP A 21 -4.10 -1.47 0.53
CA ASP A 21 -4.56 -2.41 1.54
C ASP A 21 -3.46 -3.32 2.10
N THR A 22 -2.42 -3.60 1.29
CA THR A 22 -1.30 -4.45 1.71
C THR A 22 -0.40 -3.71 2.69
N VAL A 23 -0.15 -2.42 2.44
CA VAL A 23 0.53 -1.54 3.39
C VAL A 23 -0.31 -1.35 4.66
N LEU A 24 -1.62 -1.15 4.53
CA LEU A 24 -2.52 -1.03 5.68
C LEU A 24 -2.65 -2.33 6.51
N ALA A 25 -2.19 -3.48 6.02
CA ALA A 25 -2.14 -4.73 6.76
C ALA A 25 -0.89 -4.87 7.67
N ILE A 26 0.07 -3.96 7.59
CA ILE A 26 1.32 -4.03 8.39
C ILE A 26 1.02 -4.03 9.91
N PRO A 27 0.12 -3.21 10.47
CA PRO A 27 -0.26 -3.29 11.88
C PRO A 27 -0.74 -4.68 12.29
N THR A 28 -1.49 -5.39 11.43
CA THR A 28 -1.91 -6.78 11.69
C THR A 28 -0.71 -7.72 11.79
N LEU A 29 0.28 -7.59 10.89
CA LEU A 29 1.50 -8.41 10.95
C LEU A 29 2.30 -8.14 12.22
N ARG A 30 2.41 -6.87 12.63
CA ARG A 30 3.08 -6.48 13.88
C ARG A 30 2.42 -7.16 15.08
N ASN A 31 1.11 -7.01 15.25
CA ASN A 31 0.40 -7.59 16.39
C ASN A 31 0.49 -9.12 16.40
N LEU A 32 0.51 -9.77 15.24
CA LEU A 32 0.76 -11.21 15.14
C LEU A 32 2.17 -11.60 15.59
N ARG A 33 3.20 -10.84 15.19
CA ARG A 33 4.57 -11.08 15.62
C ARG A 33 4.73 -10.87 17.13
N GLU A 34 4.10 -9.84 17.69
CA GLU A 34 4.13 -9.57 19.12
C GLU A 34 3.41 -10.64 19.93
N ALA A 35 2.23 -11.08 19.48
CA ALA A 35 1.47 -12.16 20.12
C ALA A 35 2.15 -13.52 19.99
N PHE A 36 2.89 -13.76 18.89
CA PHE A 36 3.58 -15.02 18.63
C PHE A 36 5.02 -14.79 18.15
N PRO A 37 5.96 -14.44 19.06
CA PRO A 37 7.33 -14.05 18.71
C PRO A 37 8.08 -15.10 17.88
N ASN A 38 7.86 -16.38 18.18
CA ASN A 38 8.53 -17.52 17.54
C ASN A 38 7.73 -18.13 16.37
N ALA A 39 6.58 -17.57 16.00
CA ALA A 39 5.79 -18.11 14.90
C ALA A 39 6.46 -17.87 13.53
N ILE A 40 6.21 -18.77 12.59
CA ILE A 40 6.50 -18.56 11.18
C ILE A 40 5.26 -17.90 10.55
N ILE A 41 5.37 -16.62 10.19
CA ILE A 41 4.28 -15.82 9.65
C ILE A 41 4.54 -15.60 8.16
N ASP A 42 3.84 -16.32 7.30
CA ASP A 42 3.95 -16.16 5.85
C ASP A 42 2.79 -15.31 5.32
N VAL A 43 3.04 -14.48 4.31
CA VAL A 43 2.02 -13.64 3.68
C VAL A 43 1.77 -14.09 2.24
N LEU A 44 0.51 -14.36 1.90
CA LEU A 44 0.07 -14.67 0.55
C LEU A 44 -0.50 -13.41 -0.13
N SER A 45 0.17 -12.95 -1.18
CA SER A 45 -0.14 -11.70 -1.89
C SER A 45 0.13 -11.79 -3.39
N GLU A 46 -0.43 -10.87 -4.19
CA GLU A 46 0.04 -10.67 -5.57
C GLU A 46 1.46 -10.08 -5.59
N PRO A 47 2.33 -10.40 -6.58
CA PRO A 47 3.70 -9.86 -6.68
C PRO A 47 3.83 -8.36 -6.42
N ILE A 48 3.11 -7.51 -7.16
CA ILE A 48 3.24 -6.04 -7.06
C ILE A 48 2.84 -5.55 -5.67
N SER A 49 1.70 -6.02 -5.16
CA SER A 49 1.22 -5.59 -3.84
C SER A 49 2.13 -6.11 -2.73
N GLY A 50 2.53 -7.37 -2.79
CA GLY A 50 3.40 -8.02 -1.80
C GLY A 50 4.82 -7.47 -1.76
N ASP A 51 5.33 -6.94 -2.86
CA ASP A 51 6.64 -6.29 -2.91
C ASP A 51 6.75 -5.08 -1.96
N THR A 52 5.64 -4.45 -1.62
CA THR A 52 5.61 -3.40 -0.57
C THR A 52 5.92 -3.91 0.82
N LEU A 53 5.84 -5.23 1.04
CA LEU A 53 6.19 -5.88 2.29
C LEU A 53 7.56 -6.54 2.23
N ALA A 54 8.33 -6.42 1.13
CA ALA A 54 9.57 -7.19 0.91
C ALA A 54 10.52 -7.14 2.14
N HIS A 55 10.66 -5.96 2.74
CA HIS A 55 11.55 -5.69 3.87
C HIS A 55 10.85 -5.70 5.23
N CYS A 56 9.54 -6.01 5.29
CA CYS A 56 8.80 -6.12 6.54
C CYS A 56 9.36 -7.22 7.46
N PRO A 57 9.78 -6.91 8.70
CA PRO A 57 10.38 -7.85 9.65
C PRO A 57 9.35 -8.74 10.36
N TYR A 58 8.06 -8.41 10.26
CA TYR A 58 7.01 -9.14 10.97
C TYR A 58 6.63 -10.47 10.28
N LYS A 59 7.01 -10.64 9.01
CA LYS A 59 6.80 -11.87 8.22
C LYS A 59 8.10 -12.66 8.06
N ASN A 60 7.98 -13.96 7.76
CA ASN A 60 9.06 -14.86 7.42
C ASN A 60 9.21 -15.03 5.90
N ASP A 61 8.10 -15.20 5.17
CA ASP A 61 8.13 -15.37 3.71
C ASP A 61 6.97 -14.62 3.00
N LEU A 62 7.19 -14.26 1.73
CA LEU A 62 6.17 -13.77 0.82
C LEU A 62 5.87 -14.84 -0.22
N LEU A 63 4.64 -15.34 -0.18
CA LEU A 63 4.12 -16.28 -1.15
C LEU A 63 3.36 -15.50 -2.22
N TYR A 64 3.87 -15.53 -3.45
CA TYR A 64 3.22 -14.82 -4.55
C TYR A 64 2.17 -15.66 -5.26
N TYR A 65 0.92 -15.21 -5.22
CA TYR A 65 -0.21 -15.79 -5.95
C TYR A 65 -0.45 -15.00 -7.24
N GLY A 66 -0.03 -15.55 -8.38
CA GLY A 66 -0.18 -14.93 -9.70
C GLY A 66 1.06 -15.09 -10.59
N PRO A 67 1.04 -14.55 -11.82
CA PRO A 67 2.21 -14.57 -12.70
C PRO A 67 3.35 -13.74 -12.07
N ARG A 68 4.56 -14.32 -12.03
CA ARG A 68 5.76 -13.66 -11.53
C ARG A 68 6.11 -12.43 -12.38
N LEU A 69 6.67 -11.41 -11.75
CA LEU A 69 7.28 -10.30 -12.46
C LEU A 69 8.64 -10.73 -13.02
N LYS A 70 9.02 -10.18 -14.19
CA LYS A 70 10.35 -10.40 -14.77
C LYS A 70 11.42 -9.86 -13.81
N GLY A 71 12.40 -10.69 -13.43
CA GLY A 71 13.53 -10.29 -12.57
C GLY A 71 13.50 -10.80 -11.13
N GLU A 72 12.46 -11.55 -10.72
CA GLU A 72 12.39 -12.13 -9.37
C GLU A 72 13.57 -13.06 -9.06
N ARG A 73 14.22 -12.86 -7.90
CA ARG A 73 15.34 -13.69 -7.42
C ARG A 73 14.91 -15.16 -7.31
N LYS A 74 15.77 -16.07 -7.79
CA LYS A 74 15.61 -17.55 -7.77
C LYS A 74 15.32 -18.19 -6.39
N ARG A 75 15.31 -17.44 -5.29
CA ARG A 75 15.18 -17.94 -3.91
C ARG A 75 13.74 -18.13 -3.40
N GLN A 76 12.74 -17.60 -4.07
CA GLN A 76 11.34 -17.78 -3.65
C GLN A 76 10.73 -19.06 -4.24
N ALA A 77 10.06 -19.84 -3.38
CA ALA A 77 9.39 -21.08 -3.77
C ALA A 77 8.39 -20.81 -4.91
N LYS A 78 8.34 -21.69 -5.92
CA LYS A 78 7.35 -21.61 -7.00
C LYS A 78 5.96 -21.85 -6.41
N PHE A 79 5.13 -20.82 -6.34
CA PHE A 79 3.72 -20.97 -5.99
C PHE A 79 2.96 -21.55 -7.20
N PRO A 80 2.16 -22.62 -7.04
CA PRO A 80 1.45 -23.22 -8.16
C PRO A 80 0.36 -22.30 -8.72
N THR A 81 0.15 -22.34 -10.04
CA THR A 81 -0.84 -21.49 -10.73
C THR A 81 -2.28 -21.98 -10.60
N GLY A 82 -2.50 -23.29 -10.37
CA GLY A 82 -3.82 -23.88 -10.20
C GLY A 82 -4.26 -23.96 -8.74
N ALA A 83 -5.56 -23.81 -8.47
CA ALA A 83 -6.12 -23.83 -7.11
C ALA A 83 -5.80 -25.12 -6.32
N LEU A 84 -5.85 -26.29 -6.97
CA LEU A 84 -5.52 -27.56 -6.32
C LEU A 84 -4.02 -27.67 -5.97
N GLY A 85 -3.16 -27.22 -6.89
CA GLY A 85 -1.72 -27.16 -6.65
C GLY A 85 -1.39 -26.20 -5.50
N ALA A 86 -2.01 -25.03 -5.51
CA ALA A 86 -1.89 -24.03 -4.44
C ALA A 86 -2.33 -24.61 -3.09
N ALA A 87 -3.48 -25.29 -3.04
CA ALA A 87 -3.97 -25.93 -1.83
C ALA A 87 -3.00 -27.01 -1.32
N ARG A 88 -2.47 -27.87 -2.20
CA ARG A 88 -1.48 -28.90 -1.84
C ARG A 88 -0.18 -28.28 -1.34
N PHE A 89 0.27 -27.19 -1.96
CA PHE A 89 1.47 -26.45 -1.58
C PHE A 89 1.33 -25.79 -0.21
N LEU A 90 0.17 -25.19 0.08
CA LEU A 90 -0.11 -24.62 1.40
C LEU A 90 -0.28 -25.71 2.46
N ARG A 91 -0.94 -26.84 2.12
CA ARG A 91 -1.07 -28.00 3.00
C ARG A 91 0.28 -28.57 3.39
N ALA A 92 1.20 -28.71 2.43
CA ALA A 92 2.55 -29.22 2.67
C ALA A 92 3.39 -28.32 3.58
N ARG A 93 3.03 -27.03 3.73
CA ARG A 93 3.64 -26.13 4.71
C ARG A 93 3.10 -26.30 6.13
N GLY A 94 2.00 -27.01 6.35
CA GLY A 94 1.47 -27.28 7.70
C GLY A 94 1.09 -26.03 8.48
N TYR A 95 0.33 -25.11 7.89
CA TYR A 95 -0.17 -23.94 8.61
C TYR A 95 -1.21 -24.33 9.66
N ASP A 96 -1.06 -23.77 10.87
CA ASP A 96 -1.95 -23.96 11.99
C ASP A 96 -3.10 -22.95 11.97
N ARG A 97 -2.78 -21.70 11.62
CA ARG A 97 -3.73 -20.58 11.57
C ARG A 97 -3.68 -19.86 10.24
N CYS A 98 -4.83 -19.34 9.81
CA CYS A 98 -4.93 -18.45 8.67
C CYS A 98 -5.79 -17.22 8.99
N TYR A 99 -5.24 -16.02 8.74
CA TYR A 99 -5.94 -14.75 8.86
C TYR A 99 -6.24 -14.21 7.45
N ILE A 100 -7.52 -14.11 7.11
CA ILE A 100 -8.01 -13.77 5.77
C ILE A 100 -8.49 -12.32 5.80
N LEU A 101 -7.62 -11.40 5.36
CA LEU A 101 -7.86 -9.95 5.36
C LEU A 101 -8.59 -9.47 4.10
N ARG A 102 -8.97 -10.38 3.20
CA ARG A 102 -9.85 -10.09 2.06
C ARG A 102 -11.28 -10.46 2.42
N ARG A 103 -12.27 -9.73 1.89
CA ARG A 103 -13.70 -9.96 2.14
C ARG A 103 -14.37 -11.04 1.29
N SER A 104 -13.86 -11.26 0.08
CA SER A 104 -14.55 -12.09 -0.90
C SER A 104 -14.75 -13.52 -0.42
N PHE A 105 -15.89 -14.13 -0.73
CA PHE A 105 -16.14 -15.56 -0.49
C PHE A 105 -14.97 -16.45 -0.98
N SER A 106 -14.51 -16.19 -2.21
CA SER A 106 -13.43 -16.93 -2.87
C SER A 106 -12.11 -16.96 -2.11
N SER A 107 -11.83 -15.96 -1.26
CA SER A 107 -10.57 -15.90 -0.51
C SER A 107 -10.48 -16.91 0.64
N ALA A 108 -11.61 -17.47 1.11
CA ALA A 108 -11.65 -18.50 2.14
C ALA A 108 -11.56 -19.94 1.60
N ILE A 109 -11.77 -20.13 0.29
CA ILE A 109 -11.76 -21.45 -0.36
C ILE A 109 -10.35 -22.06 -0.31
N LEU A 110 -9.32 -21.29 -0.65
CA LEU A 110 -7.96 -21.82 -0.73
C LEU A 110 -7.43 -22.32 0.65
N PRO A 111 -7.58 -21.55 1.76
CA PRO A 111 -7.29 -22.04 3.12
C PRO A 111 -8.07 -23.30 3.52
N LEU A 112 -9.35 -23.37 3.16
CA LEU A 112 -10.20 -24.54 3.43
C LEU A 112 -9.66 -25.77 2.70
N LEU A 113 -9.41 -25.65 1.39
CA LEU A 113 -8.86 -26.74 0.57
C LEU A 113 -7.45 -27.14 1.01
N ALA A 114 -6.66 -26.19 1.51
CA ALA A 114 -5.36 -26.48 2.11
C ALA A 114 -5.48 -27.27 3.42
N GLY A 115 -6.65 -27.30 4.07
CA GLY A 115 -6.89 -28.01 5.32
C GLY A 115 -6.36 -27.28 6.54
N ILE A 116 -6.23 -25.94 6.48
CA ILE A 116 -5.75 -25.14 7.61
C ILE A 116 -6.82 -25.17 8.71
N PRO A 117 -6.55 -25.69 9.92
CA PRO A 117 -7.59 -26.03 10.89
C PRO A 117 -8.28 -24.81 11.52
N HIS A 118 -7.54 -23.71 11.69
CA HIS A 118 -8.04 -22.48 12.32
C HIS A 118 -8.01 -21.29 11.34
N ARG A 119 -9.18 -20.87 10.86
CA ARG A 119 -9.34 -19.83 9.84
C ARG A 119 -10.17 -18.67 10.39
N VAL A 120 -9.61 -17.48 10.35
CA VAL A 120 -10.23 -16.25 10.87
C VAL A 120 -10.33 -15.22 9.76
N GLY A 121 -11.47 -14.53 9.64
CA GLY A 121 -11.66 -13.50 8.61
C GLY A 121 -12.99 -12.76 8.75
N PHE A 122 -13.29 -11.86 7.81
CA PHE A 122 -14.56 -11.13 7.82
C PHE A 122 -15.79 -12.01 7.56
N ALA A 123 -16.89 -11.76 8.27
CA ALA A 123 -18.21 -12.36 8.08
C ALA A 123 -18.97 -11.73 6.88
N THR A 124 -18.36 -11.76 5.69
CA THR A 124 -18.87 -11.16 4.45
C THR A 124 -19.23 -12.24 3.42
N ASP A 125 -20.08 -11.91 2.45
CA ASP A 125 -20.49 -12.79 1.35
C ASP A 125 -20.98 -14.19 1.77
N GLY A 126 -21.59 -14.33 2.95
CA GLY A 126 -22.09 -15.62 3.45
C GLY A 126 -21.01 -16.67 3.75
N ARG A 127 -19.71 -16.30 3.75
CA ARG A 127 -18.59 -17.25 3.90
C ARG A 127 -18.32 -17.70 5.34
N GLY A 128 -19.14 -17.29 6.30
CA GLY A 128 -18.91 -17.53 7.74
C GLY A 128 -18.68 -18.99 8.09
N TRP A 129 -19.39 -19.91 7.43
CA TRP A 129 -19.24 -21.37 7.63
C TRP A 129 -17.89 -21.93 7.13
N LEU A 130 -17.16 -21.19 6.28
CA LEU A 130 -15.80 -21.52 5.87
C LEU A 130 -14.76 -21.13 6.93
N LEU A 131 -15.16 -20.35 7.95
CA LEU A 131 -14.30 -19.80 8.99
C LEU A 131 -14.57 -20.47 10.33
N ASN A 132 -13.56 -20.53 11.20
CA ASN A 132 -13.70 -20.99 12.59
C ASN A 132 -14.04 -19.83 13.55
N ARG A 133 -13.62 -18.62 13.18
CA ARG A 133 -13.92 -17.35 13.86
C ARG A 133 -14.13 -16.30 12.79
N SER A 134 -14.99 -15.33 13.08
CA SER A 134 -15.24 -14.25 12.14
C SER A 134 -15.37 -12.91 12.84
N ALA A 135 -14.95 -11.86 12.13
CA ALA A 135 -15.14 -10.48 12.54
C ALA A 135 -16.24 -9.84 11.68
N PRO A 136 -17.07 -8.93 12.23
CA PRO A 136 -17.89 -8.06 11.40
C PRO A 136 -16.98 -7.16 10.54
N TYR A 137 -17.58 -6.50 9.54
CA TYR A 137 -16.86 -5.52 8.71
C TYR A 137 -17.58 -4.16 8.78
N PRO A 138 -17.35 -3.40 9.87
CA PRO A 138 -18.07 -2.16 10.14
C PRO A 138 -17.54 -0.97 9.35
N ASP A 139 -18.25 0.17 9.46
CA ASP A 139 -17.86 1.45 8.87
C ASP A 139 -16.79 2.16 9.72
N LYS A 140 -15.57 1.62 9.64
CA LYS A 140 -14.36 2.23 10.19
C LYS A 140 -13.18 2.09 9.22
N HIS A 141 -12.06 2.72 9.55
CA HIS A 141 -10.85 2.65 8.75
C HIS A 141 -10.39 1.19 8.49
N GLU A 142 -9.84 0.92 7.31
CA GLU A 142 -9.52 -0.46 6.89
C GLU A 142 -8.50 -1.13 7.83
N VAL A 143 -7.53 -0.38 8.38
CA VAL A 143 -6.58 -0.88 9.40
C VAL A 143 -7.33 -1.45 10.61
N GLU A 144 -8.31 -0.71 11.12
CA GLU A 144 -9.10 -1.16 12.27
C GLU A 144 -9.95 -2.38 11.92
N CYS A 145 -10.44 -2.50 10.68
CA CYS A 145 -11.11 -3.71 10.22
C CYS A 145 -10.15 -4.90 10.22
N PHE A 146 -8.92 -4.76 9.72
CA PHE A 146 -7.94 -5.84 9.76
C PHE A 146 -7.57 -6.24 11.18
N LEU A 147 -7.48 -5.28 12.10
CA LEU A 147 -7.22 -5.54 13.52
C LEU A 147 -8.40 -6.25 14.20
N ASP A 148 -9.64 -6.03 13.78
CA ASP A 148 -10.79 -6.80 14.28
C ASP A 148 -10.72 -8.28 13.95
N VAL A 149 -10.07 -8.66 12.85
CA VAL A 149 -9.84 -10.07 12.53
C VAL A 149 -8.99 -10.72 13.63
N LEU A 150 -8.01 -10.00 14.20
CA LEU A 150 -7.22 -10.49 15.33
C LEU A 150 -8.03 -10.47 16.64
N ARG A 151 -8.82 -9.40 16.88
CA ARG A 151 -9.70 -9.31 18.07
C ARG A 151 -10.71 -10.45 18.12
N ALA A 152 -11.27 -10.86 16.97
CA ALA A 152 -12.17 -12.00 16.85
C ALA A 152 -11.50 -13.35 17.18
N ASP A 153 -10.17 -13.41 17.19
CA ASP A 153 -9.37 -14.55 17.61
C ASP A 153 -8.82 -14.42 19.05
N GLY A 154 -9.28 -13.42 19.80
CA GLY A 154 -8.83 -13.15 21.17
C GLY A 154 -7.40 -12.61 21.27
N ILE A 155 -6.83 -12.13 20.17
CA ILE A 155 -5.49 -11.52 20.16
C ILE A 155 -5.63 -10.04 20.55
N PRO A 156 -4.97 -9.58 21.63
CA PRO A 156 -4.99 -8.18 22.01
C PRO A 156 -4.26 -7.33 20.97
N ILE A 157 -4.77 -6.12 20.74
CA ILE A 157 -4.13 -5.15 19.88
C ILE A 157 -3.30 -4.20 20.74
N THR A 158 -1.99 -4.26 20.57
CA THR A 158 -0.98 -3.49 21.32
C THR A 158 -0.54 -2.23 20.56
N SER A 159 -0.66 -2.24 19.24
CA SER A 159 -0.21 -1.14 18.38
C SER A 159 -1.03 -1.03 17.10
N THR A 160 -1.35 0.20 16.70
CA THR A 160 -1.96 0.53 15.39
C THR A 160 -0.97 1.20 14.44
N ARG A 161 0.29 1.38 14.88
CA ARG A 161 1.35 2.06 14.14
C ARG A 161 1.62 1.41 12.80
N ASN A 162 1.64 2.23 11.75
CA ASN A 162 1.95 1.80 10.40
C ASN A 162 3.35 2.29 10.03
N GLU A 163 4.18 1.38 9.53
CA GLU A 163 5.56 1.70 9.16
C GLU A 163 6.01 0.83 7.99
N ASN A 164 7.06 1.26 7.27
CA ASN A 164 7.64 0.46 6.20
C ASN A 164 9.16 0.58 6.17
N TRP A 165 9.80 -0.32 5.43
CA TRP A 165 11.26 -0.50 5.42
C TRP A 165 11.79 -0.53 4.00
N THR A 166 13.05 -0.14 3.87
CA THR A 166 13.78 -0.07 2.60
C THR A 166 14.95 -1.03 2.59
N ASP A 167 15.54 -1.17 1.41
CA ASP A 167 16.77 -1.93 1.20
C ASP A 167 17.98 -0.97 1.21
N PRO A 168 19.01 -1.18 2.06
CA PRO A 168 20.17 -0.29 2.12
C PRO A 168 20.91 -0.09 0.79
N ALA A 169 20.97 -1.13 -0.06
CA ALA A 169 21.60 -1.03 -1.37
C ALA A 169 20.78 -0.14 -2.32
N THR A 170 19.45 -0.28 -2.28
CA THR A 170 18.54 0.59 -3.03
C THR A 170 18.56 2.03 -2.51
N ASP A 171 18.63 2.21 -1.19
CA ASP A 171 18.79 3.52 -0.54
C ASP A 171 20.02 4.24 -1.09
N ALA A 172 21.20 3.60 -1.11
CA ALA A 172 22.42 4.18 -1.64
C ALA A 172 22.32 4.55 -3.13
N ARG A 173 21.61 3.74 -3.94
CA ARG A 173 21.39 4.04 -5.37
C ARG A 173 20.48 5.25 -5.56
N VAL A 174 19.46 5.39 -4.73
CA VAL A 174 18.55 6.55 -4.75
C VAL A 174 19.28 7.81 -4.26
N ASP A 175 20.07 7.72 -3.18
CA ASP A 175 20.88 8.82 -2.67
C ASP A 175 21.86 9.36 -3.71
N ALA A 176 22.55 8.47 -4.43
CA ALA A 176 23.52 8.87 -5.45
C ALA A 176 22.91 9.68 -6.62
N ARG A 177 21.59 9.59 -6.82
CA ARG A 177 20.86 10.27 -7.90
C ARG A 177 20.03 11.45 -7.41
N LEU A 178 19.75 11.55 -6.12
CA LEU A 178 19.08 12.70 -5.53
C LEU A 178 20.11 13.78 -5.22
N ALA A 179 20.13 14.82 -6.05
CA ALA A 179 20.96 15.98 -5.79
C ALA A 179 20.50 16.67 -4.50
N ASP A 180 21.45 17.05 -3.64
CA ASP A 180 21.18 18.00 -2.57
C ASP A 180 21.28 19.42 -3.12
N ASN A 181 20.12 19.96 -3.50
CA ASN A 181 19.98 21.28 -4.12
C ASN A 181 19.24 22.27 -3.20
N GLY A 182 18.98 21.89 -1.94
CA GLY A 182 18.24 22.68 -0.97
C GLY A 182 16.75 22.89 -1.28
N ARG A 183 16.20 22.21 -2.30
CA ARG A 183 14.78 22.31 -2.68
C ARG A 183 13.93 21.33 -1.86
N PHE A 184 12.68 21.73 -1.61
CA PHE A 184 11.73 20.90 -0.88
C PHE A 184 11.14 19.82 -1.81
N ARG A 185 11.25 18.55 -1.43
CA ARG A 185 10.89 17.39 -2.25
C ARG A 185 9.45 16.97 -2.05
N VAL A 186 8.66 17.06 -3.12
CA VAL A 186 7.27 16.62 -3.14
C VAL A 186 7.14 15.38 -4.01
N PHE A 187 6.63 14.29 -3.45
CA PHE A 187 6.20 13.13 -4.22
C PHE A 187 4.83 13.37 -4.84
N VAL A 188 4.65 13.06 -6.11
CA VAL A 188 3.38 13.21 -6.83
C VAL A 188 2.90 11.84 -7.31
N CYS A 189 1.70 11.42 -6.89
CA CYS A 189 1.01 10.27 -7.50
C CYS A 189 -0.32 10.70 -8.11
N ALA A 190 -0.33 10.80 -9.43
CA ALA A 190 -1.39 11.47 -10.18
C ALA A 190 -2.38 10.51 -10.87
N LYS A 191 -2.04 9.22 -11.00
CA LYS A 191 -2.81 8.24 -11.78
C LYS A 191 -3.29 7.05 -10.95
N SER A 192 -4.54 6.66 -11.17
CA SER A 192 -5.20 5.51 -10.57
C SER A 192 -5.44 4.42 -11.61
N VAL A 193 -5.58 3.17 -11.16
CA VAL A 193 -6.05 2.07 -12.03
C VAL A 193 -7.54 2.27 -12.41
N PHE A 194 -8.27 3.05 -11.61
CA PHE A 194 -9.65 3.46 -11.87
C PHE A 194 -9.67 4.93 -12.30
N ASP A 195 -9.92 5.18 -13.59
CA ASP A 195 -9.90 6.53 -14.19
C ASP A 195 -10.90 7.51 -13.54
N LEU A 196 -11.94 6.98 -12.90
CA LEU A 196 -12.93 7.75 -12.14
C LEU A 196 -12.32 8.52 -10.96
N LYS A 197 -11.14 8.09 -10.49
CA LYS A 197 -10.39 8.74 -9.42
C LYS A 197 -9.36 9.76 -9.92
N ASP A 198 -9.10 9.82 -11.23
CA ASP A 198 -8.06 10.69 -11.76
C ASP A 198 -8.51 12.15 -11.73
N TRP A 199 -7.58 13.04 -11.36
CA TRP A 199 -7.73 14.47 -11.56
C TRP A 199 -7.41 14.86 -13.01
N ALA A 200 -7.44 16.15 -13.34
CA ALA A 200 -7.06 16.61 -14.66
C ALA A 200 -5.53 16.80 -14.75
N PRO A 201 -4.85 16.29 -15.80
CA PRO A 201 -3.41 16.51 -16.00
C PRO A 201 -3.02 17.99 -15.99
N GLU A 202 -3.86 18.85 -16.58
CA GLU A 202 -3.63 20.29 -16.68
C GLU A 202 -3.62 20.94 -15.29
N ARG A 203 -4.51 20.49 -14.39
CA ARG A 203 -4.55 21.00 -13.01
C ARG A 203 -3.39 20.52 -12.17
N PHE A 204 -2.92 19.29 -12.40
CA PHE A 204 -1.64 18.86 -11.84
C PHE A 204 -0.53 19.78 -12.34
N ALA A 205 -0.43 20.03 -13.64
CA ALA A 205 0.59 20.91 -14.20
C ALA A 205 0.60 22.31 -13.56
N GLU A 206 -0.58 22.90 -13.33
CA GLU A 206 -0.73 24.19 -12.62
C GLU A 206 -0.19 24.14 -11.18
N VAL A 207 -0.52 23.10 -10.41
CA VAL A 207 0.01 22.92 -9.05
C VAL A 207 1.54 22.71 -9.08
N LEU A 208 2.04 21.91 -10.03
CA LEU A 208 3.47 21.66 -10.20
C LEU A 208 4.20 22.97 -10.51
N MET A 209 3.70 23.80 -11.44
CA MET A 209 4.30 25.09 -11.76
C MET A 209 4.42 26.00 -10.54
N TRP A 210 3.36 26.07 -9.74
CA TRP A 210 3.35 26.83 -8.48
C TRP A 210 4.39 26.32 -7.48
N LEU A 211 4.43 24.99 -7.23
CA LEU A 211 5.44 24.37 -6.35
C LEU A 211 6.87 24.68 -6.81
N LEU A 212 7.13 24.55 -8.11
CA LEU A 212 8.47 24.70 -8.69
C LEU A 212 8.95 26.16 -8.73
N ARG A 213 8.06 27.12 -9.06
CA ARG A 213 8.40 28.55 -9.20
C ARG A 213 8.37 29.30 -7.88
N GLU A 214 7.30 29.11 -7.10
CA GLU A 214 7.00 30.00 -5.98
C GLU A 214 7.41 29.40 -4.64
N GLN A 215 7.47 28.07 -4.54
CA GLN A 215 7.68 27.36 -3.27
C GLN A 215 9.05 26.70 -3.16
N ASN A 216 9.95 26.98 -4.11
CA ASN A 216 11.28 26.38 -4.22
C ASN A 216 11.30 24.85 -4.02
N CYS A 217 10.31 24.17 -4.61
CA CYS A 217 10.19 22.71 -4.53
C CYS A 217 10.78 22.01 -5.76
N GLU A 218 11.15 20.75 -5.61
CA GLU A 218 11.31 19.79 -6.71
C GLU A 218 10.26 18.67 -6.57
N VAL A 219 9.85 18.10 -7.70
CA VAL A 219 8.79 17.10 -7.73
C VAL A 219 9.32 15.76 -8.24
N HIS A 220 8.91 14.69 -7.57
CA HIS A 220 9.32 13.32 -7.90
C HIS A 220 8.08 12.47 -8.10
N PHE A 221 8.12 11.56 -9.07
CA PHE A 221 7.07 10.56 -9.22
C PHE A 221 7.67 9.23 -9.63
N CYS A 222 7.00 8.16 -9.21
CA CYS A 222 7.37 6.79 -9.50
C CYS A 222 6.08 6.00 -9.63
N ASP A 223 5.73 5.58 -10.85
CA ASP A 223 4.48 4.89 -11.13
C ASP A 223 4.72 3.71 -12.09
N SER A 224 3.66 2.98 -12.44
CA SER A 224 3.72 1.95 -13.47
C SER A 224 4.14 2.55 -14.82
N PRO A 225 5.03 1.91 -15.60
CA PRO A 225 5.38 2.35 -16.94
C PRO A 225 4.17 2.54 -17.88
N GLY A 226 3.07 1.82 -17.64
CA GLY A 226 1.82 1.99 -18.37
C GLY A 226 1.15 3.36 -18.17
N ASN A 227 1.49 4.08 -17.09
CA ASN A 227 0.97 5.40 -16.78
C ASN A 227 1.83 6.54 -17.34
N ALA A 228 2.95 6.23 -18.02
CA ALA A 228 3.89 7.23 -18.54
C ALA A 228 3.24 8.27 -19.45
N GLY A 229 2.23 7.86 -20.24
CA GLY A 229 1.48 8.79 -21.09
C GLY A 229 0.72 9.87 -20.31
N TYR A 230 0.22 9.54 -19.12
CA TYR A 230 -0.49 10.50 -18.27
C TYR A 230 0.46 11.51 -17.62
N TYR A 231 1.61 11.05 -17.12
CA TYR A 231 2.65 11.95 -16.62
C TYR A 231 3.25 12.82 -17.73
N ALA A 232 3.38 12.31 -18.95
CA ALA A 232 3.79 13.11 -20.09
C ALA A 232 2.81 14.25 -20.39
N GLN A 233 1.50 14.04 -20.23
CA GLN A 233 0.50 15.11 -20.36
C GLN A 233 0.65 16.19 -19.27
N ILE A 234 0.92 15.78 -18.03
CA ILE A 234 1.21 16.72 -16.94
C ILE A 234 2.46 17.55 -17.27
N LEU A 235 3.56 16.90 -17.65
CA LEU A 235 4.83 17.57 -17.96
C LEU A 235 4.73 18.49 -19.19
N ALA A 236 3.90 18.14 -20.18
CA ALA A 236 3.66 19.00 -21.33
C ALA A 236 3.02 20.36 -20.95
N GLY A 237 2.30 20.42 -19.82
CA GLY A 237 1.78 21.66 -19.25
C GLY A 237 2.79 22.43 -18.37
N VAL A 238 3.99 21.88 -18.13
CA VAL A 238 5.05 22.51 -17.34
C VAL A 238 6.12 23.09 -18.29
N PRO A 239 6.47 24.38 -18.18
CA PRO A 239 7.52 25.01 -18.98
C PRO A 239 8.89 24.31 -18.87
N ALA A 240 9.63 24.26 -19.98
CA ALA A 240 10.86 23.47 -20.10
C ALA A 240 11.93 23.85 -19.05
N GLU A 241 12.01 25.13 -18.68
CA GLU A 241 12.94 25.62 -17.65
C GLU A 241 12.65 25.05 -16.25
N LEU A 242 11.39 24.69 -15.96
CA LEU A 242 11.00 24.08 -14.70
C LEU A 242 11.08 22.55 -14.72
N GLN A 243 10.96 21.93 -15.91
CA GLN A 243 11.02 20.48 -16.04
C GLN A 243 12.33 19.88 -15.55
N ALA A 244 13.41 20.67 -15.47
CA ALA A 244 14.68 20.26 -14.84
C ALA A 244 14.53 19.86 -13.36
N HIS A 245 13.43 20.24 -12.71
CA HIS A 245 13.08 19.93 -11.32
C HIS A 245 11.93 18.93 -11.20
N CYS A 246 11.56 18.28 -12.30
CA CYS A 246 10.60 17.18 -12.35
C CYS A 246 11.34 15.87 -12.61
N HIS A 247 11.29 14.93 -11.66
CA HIS A 247 12.06 13.71 -11.71
C HIS A 247 11.15 12.48 -11.82
N ASP A 248 11.14 11.83 -12.99
CA ASP A 248 10.45 10.56 -13.23
C ASP A 248 11.35 9.37 -12.90
N TRP A 249 10.94 8.55 -11.94
CA TRP A 249 11.64 7.33 -11.52
C TRP A 249 10.91 6.06 -11.97
N SER A 250 9.82 6.18 -12.73
CA SER A 250 8.93 5.07 -13.11
C SER A 250 9.63 3.99 -13.96
N ARG A 251 10.76 4.32 -14.59
CA ARG A 251 11.60 3.37 -15.33
C ARG A 251 12.79 2.85 -14.52
N ASP A 252 13.11 3.49 -13.42
CA ASP A 252 14.31 3.27 -12.62
C ASP A 252 14.05 2.44 -11.36
N LEU A 253 12.86 2.56 -10.79
CA LEU A 253 12.48 1.93 -9.53
C LEU A 253 11.27 1.02 -9.72
N SER A 254 11.35 -0.18 -9.19
CA SER A 254 10.19 -1.04 -8.97
C SER A 254 9.40 -0.59 -7.75
N ILE A 255 8.18 -1.11 -7.58
CA ILE A 255 7.35 -0.84 -6.39
C ILE A 255 8.04 -1.25 -5.07
N ARG A 256 8.86 -2.31 -5.11
CA ARG A 256 9.70 -2.76 -4.00
C ARG A 256 10.71 -1.69 -3.59
N GLU A 257 11.23 -0.95 -4.56
CA GLU A 257 12.31 0.02 -4.39
C GLU A 257 11.77 1.44 -4.16
N ALA A 258 10.52 1.71 -4.56
CA ALA A 258 9.86 3.01 -4.45
C ALA A 258 9.81 3.57 -3.03
N GLY A 259 9.78 2.70 -2.00
CA GLY A 259 9.89 3.13 -0.60
C GLY A 259 11.19 3.87 -0.30
N SER A 260 12.29 3.53 -0.99
CA SER A 260 13.59 4.21 -0.86
C SER A 260 13.52 5.63 -1.39
N LEU A 261 12.80 5.89 -2.49
CA LEU A 261 12.52 7.26 -2.92
C LEU A 261 11.58 7.95 -1.92
N MET A 262 10.48 7.30 -1.56
CA MET A 262 9.43 7.89 -0.72
C MET A 262 9.94 8.42 0.62
N ARG A 263 10.80 7.67 1.32
CA ARG A 263 11.34 8.09 2.64
C ARG A 263 12.23 9.34 2.62
N ARG A 264 12.58 9.85 1.44
CA ARG A 264 13.38 11.06 1.24
C ARG A 264 12.53 12.27 0.81
N MET A 265 11.24 12.05 0.66
CA MET A 265 10.26 13.08 0.33
C MET A 265 9.79 13.76 1.61
N GLN A 266 9.48 15.04 1.52
CA GLN A 266 9.01 15.83 2.67
C GLN A 266 7.49 16.03 2.64
N LEU A 267 6.87 15.75 1.49
CA LEU A 267 5.43 15.83 1.28
C LEU A 267 5.01 14.89 0.14
N CYS A 268 3.82 14.32 0.22
CA CYS A 268 3.19 13.57 -0.85
C CYS A 268 1.89 14.27 -1.27
N LEU A 269 1.79 14.68 -2.54
CA LEU A 269 0.55 15.09 -3.18
C LEU A 269 0.02 13.95 -4.03
N GLY A 270 -1.23 13.54 -3.83
CA GLY A 270 -1.74 12.48 -4.68
C GLY A 270 -3.21 12.16 -4.55
N ILE A 271 -3.72 11.44 -5.53
CA ILE A 271 -5.06 10.87 -5.47
C ILE A 271 -5.08 9.58 -4.64
N ASP A 272 -6.29 9.13 -4.27
CA ASP A 272 -6.55 7.89 -3.52
C ASP A 272 -6.06 6.60 -4.24
N THR A 273 -4.77 6.30 -4.01
CA THR A 273 -3.98 5.22 -4.63
C THR A 273 -3.08 4.52 -3.62
N GLY A 274 -2.42 3.43 -4.03
CA GLY A 274 -1.47 2.73 -3.15
C GLY A 274 -0.31 3.60 -2.66
N PHE A 275 0.15 4.58 -3.45
CA PHE A 275 1.32 5.40 -3.11
C PHE A 275 1.10 6.34 -1.94
N ILE A 276 -0.12 6.89 -1.76
CA ILE A 276 -0.42 7.70 -0.57
C ILE A 276 -0.31 6.90 0.73
N HIS A 277 -0.62 5.59 0.68
CA HIS A 277 -0.43 4.70 1.82
C HIS A 277 1.03 4.32 2.03
N ILE A 278 1.81 4.16 0.95
CA ILE A 278 3.27 3.99 1.05
C ILE A 278 3.89 5.23 1.71
N ALA A 279 3.52 6.44 1.27
CA ALA A 279 3.95 7.71 1.88
C ALA A 279 3.64 7.74 3.38
N ALA A 280 2.39 7.42 3.74
CA ALA A 280 1.96 7.36 5.14
C ALA A 280 2.77 6.38 5.98
N SER A 281 3.14 5.22 5.42
CA SER A 281 3.96 4.22 6.12
C SER A 281 5.43 4.63 6.31
N PHE A 282 5.89 5.69 5.66
CA PHE A 282 7.18 6.33 5.96
C PHE A 282 7.01 7.62 6.79
N HIS A 283 5.79 7.87 7.29
CA HIS A 283 5.40 9.09 7.99
C HIS A 283 5.65 10.37 7.17
N VAL A 284 5.65 10.25 5.84
CA VAL A 284 5.63 11.40 4.94
C VAL A 284 4.24 12.03 5.02
N PRO A 285 4.13 13.35 5.26
CA PRO A 285 2.85 14.03 5.24
C PRO A 285 2.15 13.91 3.89
N VAL A 286 0.82 13.82 3.88
CA VAL A 286 0.04 13.58 2.65
C VAL A 286 -1.04 14.63 2.44
N VAL A 287 -1.07 15.27 1.27
CA VAL A 287 -2.25 15.95 0.75
C VAL A 287 -2.93 15.02 -0.26
N GLY A 288 -4.05 14.45 0.17
CA GLY A 288 -4.79 13.43 -0.56
C GLY A 288 -6.02 13.99 -1.27
N LEU A 289 -6.15 13.75 -2.56
CA LEU A 289 -7.29 14.14 -3.38
C LEU A 289 -8.28 12.96 -3.47
N TYR A 290 -9.49 13.15 -2.92
CA TYR A 290 -10.52 12.10 -2.84
C TYR A 290 -11.76 12.49 -3.63
N GLY A 291 -12.31 11.54 -4.37
CA GLY A 291 -13.51 11.72 -5.18
C GLY A 291 -14.62 10.76 -4.77
N PRO A 292 -14.80 9.65 -5.51
CA PRO A 292 -15.95 8.75 -5.33
C PRO A 292 -15.85 7.84 -4.10
N LEU A 293 -14.65 7.66 -3.53
CA LEU A 293 -14.46 6.82 -2.35
C LEU A 293 -14.44 7.65 -1.08
N GLU A 294 -14.95 7.05 -0.02
CA GLU A 294 -15.05 7.66 1.31
C GLU A 294 -13.67 7.74 2.01
N PRO A 295 -13.18 8.95 2.34
CA PRO A 295 -11.87 9.12 2.97
C PRO A 295 -11.78 8.52 4.37
N TRP A 296 -12.86 8.50 5.16
CA TRP A 296 -12.85 7.91 6.51
C TRP A 296 -12.42 6.44 6.50
N ARG A 297 -12.56 5.75 5.36
CA ARG A 297 -12.15 4.37 5.18
C ARG A 297 -10.68 4.21 4.79
N TRP A 298 -10.15 5.15 4.01
CA TRP A 298 -8.89 5.01 3.25
C TRP A 298 -7.95 6.22 3.41
N HIS A 299 -8.13 7.06 4.42
CA HIS A 299 -7.22 8.18 4.63
C HIS A 299 -5.80 7.67 4.93
N PRO A 300 -4.76 8.49 4.72
CA PRO A 300 -3.41 8.18 5.17
C PRO A 300 -3.42 7.87 6.67
N TRP A 301 -3.08 6.64 7.02
CA TRP A 301 -3.12 6.17 8.39
C TRP A 301 -1.79 6.48 9.09
N ASP A 302 -1.85 6.97 10.33
CA ASP A 302 -0.68 7.17 11.18
C ASP A 302 0.35 8.17 10.60
N THR A 303 -0.14 9.21 9.90
CA THR A 303 0.65 10.33 9.38
C THR A 303 -0.17 11.62 9.38
N LYS A 304 0.51 12.78 9.37
CA LYS A 304 -0.14 14.08 9.16
C LYS A 304 -0.71 14.11 7.74
N HIS A 305 -1.98 14.46 7.60
CA HIS A 305 -2.60 14.52 6.28
C HIS A 305 -3.69 15.59 6.18
N THR A 306 -3.91 16.06 4.96
CA THR A 306 -5.05 16.90 4.58
C THR A 306 -5.79 16.21 3.44
N ILE A 307 -7.11 16.09 3.56
CA ILE A 307 -7.97 15.55 2.51
C ILE A 307 -8.61 16.71 1.77
N VAL A 308 -8.45 16.73 0.45
CA VAL A 308 -9.19 17.63 -0.45
C VAL A 308 -10.23 16.80 -1.18
N ARG A 309 -11.50 17.17 -1.00
CA ARG A 309 -12.65 16.46 -1.55
C ARG A 309 -13.70 17.49 -1.99
N PRO A 310 -14.34 17.32 -3.16
CA PRO A 310 -15.40 18.24 -3.57
C PRO A 310 -16.64 18.03 -2.69
N ALA A 311 -17.40 19.10 -2.47
CA ALA A 311 -18.66 19.03 -1.70
C ALA A 311 -19.69 18.09 -2.37
N ASP A 312 -19.75 18.10 -3.71
CA ASP A 312 -20.57 17.19 -4.49
C ASP A 312 -19.73 16.08 -5.13
N VAL A 313 -19.91 14.86 -4.60
CA VAL A 313 -19.25 13.64 -5.08
C VAL A 313 -20.10 12.83 -6.08
N SER A 314 -21.22 13.38 -6.55
CA SER A 314 -22.09 12.73 -7.53
C SER A 314 -21.45 12.65 -8.93
N GLY A 315 -21.88 11.66 -9.71
CA GLY A 315 -21.43 11.47 -11.08
C GLY A 315 -20.09 10.71 -11.21
N PRO A 316 -19.58 10.55 -12.45
CA PRO A 316 -18.49 9.60 -12.73
C PRO A 316 -17.10 10.10 -12.30
N ARG A 317 -16.83 11.40 -12.36
CA ARG A 317 -15.50 11.97 -12.06
C ARG A 317 -15.58 13.16 -11.11
N PRO A 318 -16.01 12.96 -9.86
CA PRO A 318 -16.23 14.06 -8.93
C PRO A 318 -14.96 14.86 -8.65
N LEU A 319 -13.79 14.22 -8.70
CA LEU A 319 -12.51 14.89 -8.45
C LEU A 319 -12.22 16.03 -9.43
N LEU A 320 -12.82 16.03 -10.63
CA LEU A 320 -12.76 17.15 -11.57
C LEU A 320 -13.49 18.40 -11.08
N ARG A 321 -14.12 18.39 -9.91
CA ARG A 321 -14.65 19.60 -9.25
C ARG A 321 -13.65 20.24 -8.29
N VAL A 322 -12.62 19.51 -7.85
CA VAL A 322 -11.55 20.07 -7.01
C VAL A 322 -10.70 21.02 -7.85
N THR A 323 -10.58 22.26 -7.40
CA THR A 323 -9.85 23.35 -8.04
C THR A 323 -8.36 23.33 -7.67
N VAL A 324 -7.53 23.98 -8.49
CA VAL A 324 -6.10 24.16 -8.22
C VAL A 324 -5.89 24.93 -6.91
N ALA A 325 -6.68 25.98 -6.68
CA ALA A 325 -6.60 26.80 -5.46
C ALA A 325 -6.87 26.00 -4.18
N GLU A 326 -7.87 25.10 -4.19
CA GLU A 326 -8.13 24.22 -3.04
C GLU A 326 -6.93 23.30 -2.74
N VAL A 327 -6.25 22.80 -3.78
CA VAL A 327 -5.06 21.95 -3.61
C VAL A 327 -3.87 22.77 -3.10
N GLN A 328 -3.62 23.97 -3.65
CA GLN A 328 -2.57 24.87 -3.18
C GLN A 328 -2.75 25.25 -1.70
N ALA A 329 -3.97 25.64 -1.31
CA ALA A 329 -4.30 25.97 0.07
C ALA A 329 -4.11 24.77 1.03
N ALA A 330 -4.36 23.54 0.54
CA ALA A 330 -4.12 22.33 1.32
C ALA A 330 -2.63 21.98 1.47
N LEU A 331 -1.79 22.37 0.50
CA LEU A 331 -0.34 22.14 0.50
C LEU A 331 0.40 23.16 1.36
N GLU A 332 -0.05 24.41 1.38
CA GLU A 332 0.62 25.54 2.05
C GLU A 332 1.06 25.25 3.51
N PRO A 333 0.26 24.58 4.38
CA PRO A 333 0.67 24.27 5.75
C PRO A 333 1.81 23.26 5.90
N TYR A 334 2.28 22.66 4.79
CA TYR A 334 3.37 21.68 4.76
C TYR A 334 4.64 22.21 4.12
N LEU A 335 4.56 23.34 3.41
CA LEU A 335 5.66 23.91 2.68
C LEU A 335 6.60 24.69 3.63
N PRO A 336 7.90 24.84 3.26
CA PRO A 336 8.80 25.68 4.02
C PRO A 336 8.26 27.11 4.06
N LYS A 337 8.26 27.72 5.23
CA LYS A 337 7.94 29.15 5.36
C LYS A 337 9.06 29.95 4.69
N SER A 338 8.69 30.91 3.86
CA SER A 338 9.59 31.84 3.20
C SER A 338 10.36 32.74 4.16
#